data_AF-A0A430GTR9-F1
#
_entry.id   AF-A0A430GTR9-F1
#
_cell.length_a   1.000
_cell.length_b   1.000
_cell.length_c   1.000
_cell.angle_alpha   90.00
_cell.angle_beta   90.00
_cell.angle_gamma   90.00
#
_symmetry.space_group_name_H-M   'P 1'
#
loop_
_entity.id
_entity.type
_entity.pdbx_description
1 polymer ?
#
loop_
_entity_poly.entity_id
_entity_poly.type
_entity_poly.pdbx_seq_one_letter_code
_entity_poly.pdbx_strand_id
1 'polypeptide(L)'
;MDYLSELRRQGFHQADDHRDSDGRVQFDCDLYRGTPNEVTIQVYAADRQALQFEVMPTLEVVLPLIDEMVDGLGEIDADLAQIILFRGRLGLHFWSRGINNEFTAVYARSDETWVFQGFGEIFADD
;
A
#
# COMPACT_ATOMS: atom_id res chain seq x y z
N MET A 1 -7.71 0.49 -11.37
CA MET A 1 -7.07 -0.65 -12.07
C MET A 1 -7.40 -1.95 -11.33
N ASP A 2 -7.22 -3.12 -11.95
CA ASP A 2 -7.42 -4.40 -11.23
C ASP A 2 -6.13 -4.82 -10.52
N TYR A 3 -5.86 -4.15 -9.39
CA TYR A 3 -4.66 -4.36 -8.59
C TYR A 3 -4.59 -5.77 -7.99
N LEU A 4 -5.73 -6.37 -7.62
CA LEU A 4 -5.75 -7.68 -6.98
C LEU A 4 -5.38 -8.79 -7.96
N SER A 5 -5.93 -8.78 -9.18
CA SER A 5 -5.54 -9.75 -10.20
C SER A 5 -4.07 -9.60 -10.59
N GLU A 6 -3.57 -8.36 -10.67
CA GLU A 6 -2.16 -8.10 -10.95
C GLU A 6 -1.25 -8.59 -9.82
N LEU A 7 -1.61 -8.35 -8.55
CA LEU A 7 -0.89 -8.85 -7.39
C LEU A 7 -0.79 -10.37 -7.42
N ARG A 8 -1.90 -11.07 -7.71
CA ARG A 8 -1.92 -12.53 -7.79
C ARG A 8 -1.07 -13.07 -8.94
N ARG A 9 -0.89 -12.30 -10.01
CA ARG A 9 -0.05 -12.66 -11.15
C ARG A 9 1.44 -12.49 -10.86
N GLN A 10 1.82 -11.37 -10.26
CA GLN A 10 3.22 -11.01 -10.01
C GLN A 10 3.75 -11.71 -8.75
N GLY A 11 2.94 -11.74 -7.69
CA GLY A 11 3.30 -12.27 -6.39
C GLY A 11 4.30 -11.40 -5.63
N PHE A 12 4.40 -11.65 -4.33
CA PHE A 12 5.36 -10.95 -3.47
C PHE A 12 6.77 -11.53 -3.58
N HIS A 13 7.74 -10.62 -3.51
CA HIS A 13 9.13 -10.92 -3.20
C HIS A 13 9.52 -10.26 -1.88
N GLN A 14 10.49 -10.84 -1.18
CA GLN A 14 11.04 -10.19 0.00
C GLN A 14 12.00 -9.10 -0.47
N ALA A 15 11.77 -7.86 -0.01
CA ALA A 15 12.51 -6.69 -0.48
C ALA A 15 13.81 -6.47 0.31
N ASP A 16 13.80 -6.80 1.60
CA ASP A 16 14.95 -6.68 2.49
C ASP A 16 14.94 -7.80 3.56
N ASP A 17 16.11 -8.16 4.05
CA ASP A 17 16.32 -9.05 5.19
C ASP A 17 16.30 -8.31 6.54
N HIS A 18 16.32 -6.97 6.53
CA HIS A 18 16.16 -6.18 7.75
C HIS A 18 14.77 -6.36 8.34
N ARG A 19 14.77 -6.69 9.64
CA ARG A 19 13.55 -6.77 10.44
C ARG A 19 13.25 -5.44 11.09
N ASP A 20 11.98 -5.06 11.11
CA ASP A 20 11.52 -3.93 11.90
C ASP A 20 11.59 -4.23 13.41
N SER A 21 11.18 -3.26 14.24
CA SER A 21 11.18 -3.41 15.70
C SER A 21 10.26 -4.52 16.22
N ASP A 22 9.29 -4.98 15.43
CA ASP A 22 8.40 -6.10 15.74
C ASP A 22 8.90 -7.44 15.16
N GLY A 23 10.06 -7.45 14.51
CA GLY A 23 10.63 -8.64 13.90
C GLY A 23 10.07 -9.00 12.52
N ARG A 24 9.32 -8.12 11.85
CA ARG A 24 8.73 -8.34 10.52
C ARG A 24 9.68 -7.93 9.42
N VAL A 25 9.62 -8.62 8.28
CA VAL A 25 10.36 -8.28 7.06
C VAL A 25 9.44 -7.65 6.03
N GLN A 26 10.02 -6.86 5.13
CA GLN A 26 9.30 -6.21 4.04
C GLN A 26 9.08 -7.17 2.86
N PHE A 27 7.85 -7.19 2.35
CA PHE A 27 7.48 -7.84 1.11
C PHE A 27 6.92 -6.82 0.12
N ASP A 28 7.46 -6.84 -1.09
CA ASP A 28 7.07 -5.94 -2.16
C ASP A 28 6.50 -6.71 -3.36
N CYS A 29 5.59 -6.05 -4.08
CA CYS A 29 5.09 -6.52 -5.36
C CYS A 29 4.89 -5.33 -6.30
N ASP A 30 5.66 -5.29 -7.38
CA ASP A 30 5.53 -4.25 -8.40
C ASP A 30 4.42 -4.63 -9.39
N LEU A 31 3.31 -3.92 -9.30
CA LEU A 31 2.18 -4.07 -10.21
C LEU A 31 2.45 -3.31 -11.50
N TYR A 32 2.07 -3.88 -12.64
CA TYR A 32 2.21 -3.23 -13.96
C TYR A 32 3.64 -2.76 -14.25
N ARG A 33 4.62 -3.56 -13.84
CA ARG A 33 6.05 -3.24 -13.94
C ARG A 33 6.46 -2.79 -15.35
N GLY A 34 7.22 -1.69 -15.41
CA GLY A 34 7.75 -1.08 -16.62
C GLY A 34 6.73 -0.24 -17.40
N THR A 35 5.56 0.05 -16.82
CA THR A 35 4.53 0.89 -17.43
C THR A 35 4.39 2.22 -16.69
N PRO A 36 3.80 3.25 -17.31
CA PRO A 36 3.46 4.49 -16.60
C PRO A 36 2.51 4.32 -15.41
N ASN A 37 1.87 3.16 -15.29
CA ASN A 37 0.95 2.81 -14.21
C ASN A 37 1.57 1.85 -13.19
N GLU A 38 2.91 1.78 -13.14
CA GLU A 38 3.60 0.96 -12.14
C GLU A 38 3.25 1.43 -10.73
N VAL A 39 2.82 0.49 -9.89
CA VAL A 39 2.48 0.75 -8.48
C VAL A 39 3.06 -0.37 -7.63
N THR A 40 3.85 -0.03 -6.62
CA THR A 40 4.38 -1.04 -5.67
C THR A 40 3.36 -1.28 -4.56
N ILE A 41 3.09 -2.54 -4.23
CA ILE A 41 2.46 -2.90 -2.95
C ILE A 41 3.58 -3.25 -1.97
N GLN A 42 3.63 -2.55 -0.84
CA GLN A 42 4.59 -2.79 0.25
C GLN A 42 3.86 -3.22 1.51
N VAL A 43 4.24 -4.36 2.06
CA VAL A 43 3.66 -4.92 3.28
C VAL A 43 4.71 -5.53 4.18
N TYR A 44 4.33 -5.79 5.44
CA TYR A 44 5.23 -6.34 6.45
C TYR A 44 4.62 -7.57 7.11
N ALA A 45 5.39 -8.64 7.21
CA ALA A 45 5.00 -9.88 7.88
C ALA A 45 6.20 -10.59 8.49
N ALA A 46 5.98 -11.48 9.46
CA ALA A 46 7.07 -12.25 10.07
C ALA A 46 7.79 -13.16 9.06
N ASP A 47 7.03 -13.74 8.14
CA ASP A 47 7.47 -14.62 7.06
C ASP A 47 6.40 -14.75 5.96
N ARG A 48 6.64 -15.62 4.96
CA ARG A 48 5.70 -15.91 3.86
C ARG A 48 4.38 -16.52 4.32
N GLN A 49 4.37 -17.28 5.42
CA GLN A 49 3.15 -17.89 5.94
C GLN A 49 2.27 -16.81 6.57
N ALA A 50 2.85 -15.96 7.43
CA ALA A 50 2.16 -14.80 8.00
C ALA A 50 1.65 -13.85 6.91
N LEU A 51 2.44 -13.59 5.87
CA LEU A 51 1.98 -12.82 4.70
C LEU A 51 0.68 -13.40 4.11
N GLN A 52 0.62 -14.72 3.91
CA GLN A 52 -0.54 -15.39 3.31
C GLN A 52 -1.78 -15.41 4.22
N PHE A 53 -1.60 -15.54 5.53
CA PHE A 53 -2.73 -15.72 6.47
C PHE A 53 -3.17 -14.44 7.17
N GLU A 54 -2.28 -13.47 7.36
CA GLU A 54 -2.54 -12.26 8.14
C GLU A 54 -2.70 -11.02 7.24
N VAL A 55 -1.89 -10.92 6.19
CA VAL A 55 -1.83 -9.72 5.34
C VAL A 55 -2.72 -9.86 4.11
N MET A 56 -2.60 -10.97 3.37
CA MET A 56 -3.35 -11.20 2.12
C MET A 56 -4.87 -11.01 2.26
N PRO A 57 -5.54 -11.50 3.33
CA PRO A 57 -6.99 -11.28 3.47
C PRO A 57 -7.36 -9.79 3.54
N THR A 58 -6.50 -8.95 4.14
CA THR A 58 -6.72 -7.51 4.19
C THR A 58 -6.51 -6.88 2.81
N LEU A 59 -5.49 -7.31 2.07
CA LEU A 59 -5.24 -6.85 0.70
C LEU A 59 -6.39 -7.20 -0.25
N GLU A 60 -6.95 -8.41 -0.14
CA GLU A 60 -8.08 -8.86 -0.95
C GLU A 60 -9.34 -7.99 -0.77
N VAL A 61 -9.51 -7.43 0.41
CA VAL A 61 -10.62 -6.51 0.73
C VAL A 61 -10.33 -5.08 0.25
N VAL A 62 -9.11 -4.58 0.45
CA VAL A 62 -8.81 -3.15 0.22
C VAL A 62 -8.42 -2.83 -1.22
N LEU A 63 -7.72 -3.72 -1.92
CA LEU A 63 -7.24 -3.45 -3.29
C LEU A 63 -8.34 -3.10 -4.29
N PRO A 64 -9.55 -3.72 -4.24
CA PRO A 64 -10.67 -3.31 -5.09
C PRO A 64 -11.18 -1.88 -4.84
N LEU A 65 -10.84 -1.26 -3.70
CA LEU A 65 -11.33 0.05 -3.29
C LEU A 65 -10.36 1.18 -3.64
N ILE A 66 -9.12 0.88 -4.06
CA ILE A 66 -8.05 1.87 -4.17
C ILE A 66 -8.40 3.01 -5.13
N ASP A 67 -8.97 2.71 -6.30
CA ASP A 67 -9.37 3.76 -7.25
C ASP A 67 -10.39 4.72 -6.62
N GLU A 68 -11.42 4.18 -5.93
CA GLU A 68 -12.44 4.99 -5.24
C GLU A 68 -11.82 5.83 -4.13
N MET A 69 -10.87 5.27 -3.37
CA MET A 69 -10.15 5.99 -2.32
C MET A 69 -9.28 7.10 -2.89
N VAL A 70 -8.61 6.89 -4.03
CA VAL A 70 -7.84 7.92 -4.73
C VAL A 70 -8.77 9.03 -5.24
N ASP A 71 -9.87 8.67 -5.90
CA ASP A 71 -10.87 9.63 -6.40
C ASP A 71 -11.48 10.45 -5.25
N GLY A 72 -11.69 9.81 -4.09
CA GLY A 72 -12.20 10.44 -2.88
C GLY A 72 -11.30 11.51 -2.26
N LEU A 73 -10.01 11.56 -2.64
CA LEU A 73 -9.09 12.64 -2.23
C LEU A 73 -9.33 13.94 -3.00
N GLY A 74 -10.15 13.90 -4.07
CA GLY A 74 -10.41 15.04 -4.96
C GLY A 74 -9.35 15.20 -6.05
N GLU A 75 -9.34 16.37 -6.69
CA GLU A 75 -8.37 16.67 -7.75
C GLU A 75 -6.96 16.84 -7.17
N ILE A 76 -6.14 15.81 -7.34
CA ILE A 76 -4.71 15.83 -7.02
C ILE A 76 -3.89 15.69 -8.31
N ASP A 77 -2.90 16.56 -8.49
CA ASP A 77 -1.95 16.46 -9.62
C ASP A 77 -0.75 15.59 -9.22
N ALA A 78 -1.02 14.30 -9.04
CA ALA A 78 -0.04 13.32 -8.60
C ALA A 78 -0.36 11.93 -9.15
N ASP A 79 0.66 11.10 -9.29
CA ASP A 79 0.55 9.70 -9.66
C ASP A 79 0.66 8.83 -8.40
N LEU A 80 -0.26 7.86 -8.23
CA LEU A 80 -0.12 6.85 -7.19
C LEU A 80 1.11 6.00 -7.51
N ALA A 81 2.10 6.03 -6.61
CA ALA A 81 3.35 5.30 -6.77
C ALA A 81 3.38 4.01 -5.93
N GLN A 82 2.76 4.04 -4.75
CA GLN A 82 2.84 2.92 -3.82
C GLN A 82 1.59 2.80 -2.92
N ILE A 83 1.24 1.54 -2.61
CA ILE A 83 0.21 1.16 -1.64
C ILE A 83 0.91 0.44 -0.49
N ILE A 84 0.80 0.99 0.72
CA ILE A 84 1.52 0.51 1.91
C ILE A 84 0.51 -0.01 2.93
N LEU A 85 0.62 -1.26 3.38
CA LEU A 85 -0.15 -1.77 4.51
C LEU A 85 0.78 -2.00 5.71
N PHE A 86 0.63 -1.18 6.74
CA PHE A 86 1.49 -1.21 7.93
C PHE A 86 0.66 -1.08 9.21
N ARG A 87 0.76 -2.08 10.09
CA ARG A 87 0.09 -2.09 11.41
C ARG A 87 -1.41 -1.68 11.37
N GLY A 88 -2.15 -2.16 10.37
CA GLY A 88 -3.58 -1.85 10.23
C GLY A 88 -3.90 -0.47 9.64
N ARG A 89 -2.87 0.27 9.21
CA ARG A 89 -2.98 1.52 8.46
C ARG A 89 -2.68 1.25 6.99
N LEU A 90 -3.41 1.94 6.12
CA LEU A 90 -3.21 1.92 4.68
C LEU A 90 -2.67 3.28 4.24
N GLY A 91 -1.49 3.28 3.63
CA GLY A 91 -0.89 4.45 3.00
C GLY A 91 -1.07 4.37 1.48
N LEU A 92 -1.60 5.43 0.89
CA LEU A 92 -1.55 5.66 -0.56
C LEU A 92 -0.50 6.75 -0.80
N HIS A 93 0.64 6.36 -1.35
CA HIS A 93 1.78 7.24 -1.53
C HIS A 93 1.86 7.71 -2.98
N PHE A 94 2.04 9.02 -3.15
CA PHE A 94 1.92 9.71 -4.41
C PHE A 94 3.19 10.47 -4.75
N TRP A 95 3.51 10.49 -6.04
CA TRP A 95 4.51 11.37 -6.64
C TRP A 95 3.81 12.56 -7.32
N SER A 96 4.10 13.79 -6.89
CA SER A 96 3.49 14.98 -7.49
C SER A 96 4.00 15.22 -8.90
N ARG A 97 3.09 15.54 -9.84
CA ARG A 97 3.48 15.93 -11.19
C ARG A 97 3.94 17.39 -11.17
N GLY A 98 5.06 17.67 -11.84
CA GLY A 98 5.59 19.03 -11.99
C GLY A 98 6.23 19.65 -10.75
N ILE A 99 6.03 19.06 -9.57
CA ILE A 99 6.76 19.41 -8.34
C ILE A 99 7.47 18.14 -7.88
N ASN A 100 8.79 18.19 -7.73
CA ASN A 100 9.58 17.04 -7.25
C ASN A 100 9.32 16.80 -5.75
N ASN A 101 8.14 16.31 -5.43
CA ASN A 101 7.63 16.13 -4.07
C ASN A 101 6.77 14.87 -3.98
N GLU A 102 6.69 14.31 -2.77
CA GLU A 102 5.98 13.09 -2.46
C GLU A 102 5.10 13.30 -1.23
N PHE A 103 3.98 12.58 -1.14
CA PHE A 103 3.09 12.64 0.02
C PHE A 103 2.26 11.36 0.15
N THR A 104 1.79 11.08 1.36
CA THR A 104 1.02 9.86 1.64
C THR A 104 -0.32 10.20 2.26
N ALA A 105 -1.41 9.77 1.62
CA ALA A 105 -2.74 9.75 2.23
C ALA A 105 -2.86 8.52 3.14
N VAL A 106 -3.22 8.73 4.40
CA VAL A 106 -3.32 7.65 5.39
C VAL A 106 -4.77 7.34 5.72
N TYR A 107 -5.08 6.06 5.74
CA TYR A 107 -6.36 5.50 6.12
C TYR A 107 -6.19 4.54 7.30
N ALA A 108 -7.18 4.52 8.19
CA ALA A 108 -7.26 3.57 9.29
C ALA A 108 -8.51 2.70 9.12
N ARG A 109 -8.44 1.46 9.60
CA ARG A 109 -9.59 0.55 9.58
C ARG A 109 -10.52 0.85 10.76
N SER A 110 -11.79 1.13 10.47
CA SER A 110 -12.86 1.36 11.44
C SER A 110 -14.09 0.53 11.04
N ASP A 111 -14.53 -0.40 11.90
CA ASP A 111 -15.73 -1.23 11.69
C ASP A 111 -15.87 -1.77 10.26
N GLU A 112 -14.80 -2.43 9.77
CA GLU A 112 -14.67 -3.01 8.42
C GLU A 112 -14.54 -2.01 7.25
N THR A 113 -14.59 -0.70 7.51
CA THR A 113 -14.36 0.35 6.51
C THR A 113 -12.98 0.99 6.65
N TRP A 114 -12.47 1.56 5.56
CA TRP A 114 -11.24 2.35 5.57
C TRP A 114 -11.58 3.84 5.60
N VAL A 115 -11.14 4.53 6.65
CA VAL A 115 -11.48 5.94 6.89
C VAL A 115 -10.23 6.80 6.72
N PHE A 116 -10.33 7.81 5.86
CA PHE A 116 -9.25 8.77 5.64
C PHE A 116 -8.94 9.56 6.92
N GLN A 117 -7.67 9.56 7.32
CA GLN A 117 -7.18 10.26 8.52
C GLN A 117 -6.49 11.59 8.18
N GLY A 118 -6.01 11.74 6.95
CA GLY A 118 -5.24 12.90 6.51
C GLY A 118 -3.98 12.51 5.74
N PHE A 119 -3.22 13.52 5.35
CA PHE A 119 -1.89 13.35 4.76
C PHE A 119 -0.83 13.33 5.87
N GLY A 120 0.10 12.39 5.84
CA GLY A 120 1.13 12.28 6.86
C GLY A 120 2.00 11.03 6.76
N GLU A 121 2.65 10.69 7.87
CA GLU A 121 3.58 9.56 7.95
C GLU A 121 2.84 8.25 8.25
N ILE A 122 3.04 7.25 7.38
CA ILE A 122 2.44 5.91 7.52
C ILE A 122 3.13 5.05 8.60
N PHE A 123 4.40 5.33 8.90
CA PHE A 123 5.23 4.56 9.83
C PHE A 123 5.31 5.16 11.23
N ALA A 124 4.55 6.22 11.52
CA ALA A 124 4.50 6.79 12.86
C ALA A 124 3.93 5.76 13.85
N ASP A 125 4.60 5.60 14.99
CA ASP A 125 4.09 4.92 16.16
C ASP A 125 3.00 5.82 16.77
N ASP A 126 1.73 5.46 16.62
CA ASP A 126 0.62 6.15 17.32
C ASP A 126 0.69 5.93 18.84
#